data_AF-A0A7L3EV75-F1
#
_entry.id   AF-A0A7L3EV75-F1
#
_cell.length_a   1.000
_cell.length_b   1.000
_cell.length_c   1.000
_cell.angle_alpha   90.00
_cell.angle_beta   90.00
_cell.angle_gamma   90.00
#
_symmetry.space_group_name_H-M   'P 1'
#
loop_
_entity.id
_entity.type
_entity.pdbx_description
1 polymer ?
#
loop_
_entity_poly.entity_id
_entity_poly.type
_entity_poly.pdbx_seq_one_letter_code
_entity_poly.pdbx_strand_id
1 'polypeptide(L)'
;SLDLTCRRTPCFAKFSEMEEMINMEAEINEVQPLLLSVTISSTLQFYFVGKKCEILQDMNRHLEAILKEKRALRKRLLKNRCEESLPVEATFHKYIVELLSEAVTFIEKLENHLQSVRRIPQIPDIMNNMDTTLSKTEVLMIELEELTKQILKWEELQKEAYSK
;
A
#
# COMPACT_ATOMS: atom_id res chain seq x y z
N SER A 1 26.20 -103.52 -55.48
CA SER A 1 25.32 -102.89 -54.49
C SER A 1 25.42 -101.39 -54.71
N LEU A 2 24.31 -100.74 -55.09
CA LEU A 2 24.25 -99.28 -55.23
C LEU A 2 24.68 -98.61 -53.91
N ASP A 3 25.52 -97.57 -53.99
CA ASP A 3 25.15 -96.32 -53.33
C ASP A 3 25.76 -95.12 -54.06
N LEU A 4 24.87 -94.34 -54.69
CA LEU A 4 25.18 -93.09 -55.37
C LEU A 4 25.43 -92.02 -54.29
N THR A 5 26.68 -91.90 -53.85
CA THR A 5 27.10 -90.68 -53.14
C THR A 5 27.27 -89.55 -54.15
N CYS A 6 26.13 -88.98 -54.53
CA CYS A 6 26.04 -87.73 -55.27
C CYS A 6 26.76 -86.64 -54.45
N ARG A 7 28.02 -86.35 -54.80
CA ARG A 7 28.70 -85.13 -54.36
C ARG A 7 27.87 -83.95 -54.88
N ARG A 8 27.07 -83.33 -54.02
CA ARG A 8 26.45 -82.03 -54.30
C ARG A 8 27.55 -81.08 -54.77
N THR A 9 27.43 -80.65 -56.01
CA THR A 9 28.37 -79.77 -56.68
C THR A 9 28.34 -78.37 -56.04
N PRO A 10 29.49 -77.75 -55.74
CA PRO A 10 29.57 -76.42 -55.12
C PRO A 10 29.07 -75.26 -55.99
N CYS A 11 28.61 -75.51 -57.23
CA CYS A 11 28.07 -74.47 -58.10
C CYS A 11 26.61 -74.09 -57.79
N PHE A 12 25.75 -75.02 -57.36
CA PHE A 12 24.34 -74.73 -57.09
C PHE A 12 24.11 -73.90 -55.81
N ALA A 13 24.98 -74.04 -54.81
CA ALA A 13 24.93 -73.21 -53.61
C ALA A 13 25.16 -71.72 -53.94
N LYS A 14 26.11 -71.43 -54.84
CA LYS A 14 26.40 -70.06 -55.29
C LYS A 14 25.24 -69.40 -56.05
N PHE A 15 24.47 -70.19 -56.80
CA PHE A 15 23.28 -69.68 -57.48
C PHE A 15 22.15 -69.37 -56.48
N SER A 16 21.97 -70.21 -55.46
CA SER A 16 21.02 -69.96 -54.38
C SER A 16 21.39 -68.70 -53.59
N GLU A 17 22.66 -68.52 -53.25
CA GLU A 17 23.16 -67.31 -52.58
C GLU A 17 22.96 -66.05 -53.43
N MET A 18 23.19 -66.14 -54.75
CA MET A 18 22.95 -65.04 -55.68
C MET A 18 21.46 -64.69 -55.78
N GLU A 19 20.58 -65.70 -55.80
CA GLU A 19 19.12 -65.51 -55.83
C GLU A 19 18.62 -64.88 -54.53
N GLU A 20 19.15 -65.30 -53.37
CA GLU A 20 18.87 -64.66 -52.07
C GLU A 20 19.36 -63.20 -52.04
N MET A 21 20.54 -62.91 -52.60
CA MET A 21 21.04 -61.54 -52.73
C MET A 21 20.13 -60.66 -53.60
N ILE A 22 19.69 -61.18 -54.74
CA ILE A 22 18.76 -60.46 -55.64
C ILE A 22 17.42 -60.21 -54.92
N ASN A 23 16.92 -61.19 -54.16
CA ASN A 23 15.68 -61.04 -53.42
C ASN A 23 15.81 -60.02 -52.27
N MET A 24 16.92 -60.05 -51.53
CA MET A 24 17.21 -59.04 -50.51
C MET A 24 17.36 -57.64 -51.12
N GLU A 25 18.01 -57.52 -52.29
CA GLU A 25 18.14 -56.24 -53.00
C GLU A 25 16.78 -55.71 -53.48
N ALA A 26 15.88 -56.59 -53.93
CA ALA A 26 14.51 -56.21 -54.26
C ALA A 26 13.74 -55.71 -53.02
N GLU A 27 13.83 -56.41 -51.89
CA GLU A 27 13.17 -56.01 -50.62
C GLU A 27 13.71 -54.66 -50.12
N ILE A 28 15.03 -54.43 -50.21
CA ILE A 28 15.64 -53.13 -49.89
C ILE A 28 15.09 -52.03 -50.79
N ASN A 29 15.02 -52.28 -52.09
CA ASN A 29 14.52 -51.31 -53.06
C ASN A 29 13.04 -50.97 -52.85
N GLU A 30 12.23 -51.90 -52.35
CA GLU A 30 10.82 -51.64 -51.99
C GLU A 30 10.69 -50.79 -50.71
N VAL A 31 11.53 -51.02 -49.70
CA VAL A 31 11.40 -50.35 -48.38
C VAL A 31 12.12 -48.99 -48.32
N GLN A 32 13.22 -48.81 -49.05
CA GLN A 32 14.01 -47.58 -49.08
C GLN A 32 13.20 -46.29 -49.35
N PRO A 33 12.29 -46.22 -50.34
CA PRO A 33 11.52 -45.01 -50.60
C PRO A 33 10.55 -44.66 -49.46
N LEU A 34 9.97 -45.67 -48.80
CA LEU A 34 9.09 -45.46 -47.64
C LEU A 34 9.87 -44.89 -46.46
N LEU A 35 11.05 -45.45 -46.17
CA LEU A 35 11.93 -44.96 -45.10
C LEU A 35 12.37 -43.52 -45.36
N LEU A 36 12.73 -43.20 -46.61
CA LEU A 36 13.11 -41.84 -47.01
C LEU A 36 11.94 -40.86 -46.81
N SER A 37 10.73 -41.23 -47.24
CA SER A 37 9.52 -40.42 -47.04
C SER A 37 9.23 -40.13 -45.57
N VAL A 38 9.29 -41.15 -44.71
CA VAL A 38 9.11 -41.01 -43.25
C VAL A 38 10.18 -40.11 -42.64
N THR A 39 11.43 -40.24 -43.08
CA THR A 39 12.56 -39.43 -42.59
C THR A 39 12.41 -37.97 -42.99
N ILE A 40 12.00 -37.69 -44.23
CA ILE A 40 11.73 -36.33 -44.71
C ILE A 40 10.55 -35.71 -43.96
N SER A 41 9.44 -36.45 -43.82
CA SER A 41 8.24 -35.99 -43.12
C SER A 41 8.52 -35.64 -41.65
N SER A 42 9.24 -36.51 -40.93
CA SER A 42 9.62 -36.26 -39.54
C SER A 42 10.55 -35.05 -39.41
N THR A 43 11.53 -34.90 -40.30
CA THR A 43 12.43 -33.73 -40.32
C THR A 43 11.67 -32.41 -40.54
N LEU A 44 10.72 -32.39 -41.48
CA LEU A 44 9.87 -31.22 -41.75
C LEU A 44 8.98 -30.89 -40.54
N GLN A 45 8.42 -31.90 -39.88
CA GLN A 45 7.62 -31.72 -38.68
C GLN A 45 8.44 -31.10 -37.54
N PHE A 46 9.63 -31.63 -37.25
CA PHE A 46 10.52 -31.07 -36.23
C PHE A 46 10.93 -29.63 -36.54
N TYR A 47 11.24 -29.33 -37.81
CA TYR A 47 11.57 -27.97 -38.24
C TYR A 47 10.41 -26.99 -37.98
N PHE A 48 9.19 -27.36 -38.40
CA PHE A 48 8.02 -26.50 -38.25
C PHE A 48 7.61 -26.31 -36.78
N VAL A 49 7.72 -27.36 -35.97
CA VAL A 49 7.51 -27.28 -34.51
C VAL A 49 8.56 -26.36 -33.87
N GLY A 50 9.83 -26.51 -34.23
CA GLY A 50 10.91 -25.64 -33.74
C GLY A 50 10.64 -24.17 -34.05
N LYS A 51 10.24 -23.85 -35.29
CA LYS A 51 9.87 -22.49 -35.70
C LYS A 51 8.70 -21.92 -34.91
N LYS A 52 7.67 -22.73 -34.64
CA LYS A 52 6.56 -22.32 -33.78
C LYS A 52 7.00 -22.06 -32.34
N CYS A 53 7.88 -22.90 -31.80
CA CYS A 53 8.43 -22.72 -30.46
C CYS A 53 9.25 -21.42 -30.35
N GLU A 54 10.07 -21.09 -31.35
CA GLU A 54 10.81 -19.83 -31.39
C GLU A 54 9.88 -18.61 -31.32
N ILE A 55 8.83 -18.59 -32.14
CA ILE A 55 7.84 -17.50 -32.15
C ILE A 55 7.14 -17.37 -30.79
N LEU A 56 6.70 -18.48 -30.20
CA LEU A 56 6.05 -18.47 -28.89
C LEU A 56 6.99 -18.00 -27.77
N GLN A 57 8.27 -18.39 -27.83
CA GLN A 57 9.26 -17.92 -26.87
C GLN A 57 9.50 -16.41 -26.99
N ASP A 58 9.55 -15.88 -28.22
CA ASP A 58 9.71 -14.45 -28.45
C ASP A 58 8.49 -13.66 -27.93
N MET A 59 7.28 -14.15 -28.22
CA MET A 59 6.05 -13.58 -27.68
C MET A 59 6.04 -13.57 -26.15
N ASN A 60 6.45 -14.67 -25.51
CA ASN A 60 6.53 -14.73 -24.04
C ASN A 60 7.52 -13.71 -23.48
N ARG A 61 8.71 -13.57 -24.07
CA ARG A 61 9.69 -12.55 -23.66
C ARG A 61 9.12 -11.14 -23.78
N HIS A 62 8.41 -10.87 -24.87
CA HIS A 62 7.76 -9.57 -25.08
C HIS A 62 6.66 -9.31 -24.04
N LEU A 63 5.82 -10.30 -23.75
CA LEU A 63 4.78 -10.20 -22.70
C LEU A 63 5.39 -9.97 -21.32
N GLU A 64 6.48 -10.66 -20.98
CA GLU A 64 7.21 -10.44 -19.73
C GLU A 64 7.76 -9.01 -19.63
N ALA A 65 8.31 -8.48 -20.72
CA ALA A 65 8.78 -7.10 -20.78
C ALA A 65 7.64 -6.10 -20.56
N ILE A 66 6.50 -6.27 -21.24
CA ILE A 66 5.30 -5.43 -21.06
C ILE A 66 4.81 -5.50 -19.61
N LEU A 67 4.75 -6.70 -19.01
CA LEU A 67 4.30 -6.86 -17.63
C LEU A 67 5.23 -6.16 -16.63
N LYS A 68 6.55 -6.23 -16.87
CA LYS A 68 7.55 -5.53 -16.05
C LYS A 68 7.36 -4.02 -16.15
N GLU A 69 7.17 -3.49 -17.36
CA GLU A 69 6.93 -2.06 -17.58
C GLU A 69 5.61 -1.61 -16.95
N LYS A 70 4.50 -2.35 -17.14
CA LYS A 70 3.21 -2.06 -16.51
C LYS A 70 3.31 -2.01 -14.99
N ARG A 71 4.06 -2.93 -14.37
CA ARG A 71 4.33 -2.91 -12.91
C ARG A 71 5.16 -1.69 -12.51
N ALA A 72 6.21 -1.36 -13.27
CA ALA A 72 7.03 -0.18 -13.02
C ALA A 72 6.25 1.13 -13.14
N LEU A 73 5.41 1.26 -14.17
CA LEU A 73 4.51 2.39 -14.38
C LEU A 73 3.51 2.51 -13.23
N ARG A 74 2.87 1.41 -12.82
CA ARG A 74 1.98 1.40 -11.65
C ARG A 74 2.69 1.91 -10.40
N LYS A 75 3.91 1.43 -10.13
CA LYS A 75 4.71 1.91 -8.99
C LYS A 75 5.01 3.42 -9.08
N ARG A 76 5.40 3.93 -10.25
CA ARG A 76 5.66 5.37 -10.47
C ARG A 76 4.39 6.20 -10.28
N LEU A 77 3.26 5.77 -10.83
CA LEU A 77 1.99 6.47 -10.70
C LEU A 77 1.46 6.47 -9.26
N LEU A 78 1.67 5.39 -8.49
CA LEU A 78 1.37 5.40 -7.06
C LEU A 78 2.34 6.31 -6.28
N LYS A 79 3.64 6.27 -6.59
CA LYS A 79 4.64 7.09 -5.91
C LYS A 79 4.38 8.59 -6.08
N ASN A 80 4.08 9.04 -7.30
CA ASN A 80 3.78 10.44 -7.59
C ASN A 80 2.44 10.90 -7.01
N ARG A 81 1.53 9.98 -6.69
CA ARG A 81 0.24 10.33 -6.08
C ARG A 81 0.26 10.37 -4.57
N CYS A 82 1.18 9.69 -3.87
CA CYS A 82 1.29 9.81 -2.41
C CYS A 82 1.83 11.15 -1.92
N GLU A 83 2.46 11.96 -2.79
CA GLU A 83 2.95 13.30 -2.42
C GLU A 83 1.87 14.38 -2.56
N GLU A 84 0.77 14.14 -3.29
CA GLU A 84 -0.32 15.10 -3.50
C GLU A 84 -1.74 14.57 -3.21
N SER A 85 -1.93 13.25 -3.06
CA SER A 85 -3.22 12.64 -2.78
C SER A 85 -3.08 11.49 -1.76
N LEU A 86 -3.89 11.52 -0.72
CA LEU A 86 -3.98 10.44 0.27
C LEU A 86 -4.18 9.09 -0.45
N PRO A 87 -3.59 7.99 0.07
CA PRO A 87 -3.77 6.63 -0.46
C PRO A 87 -5.18 6.12 -0.12
N VAL A 88 -6.19 6.80 -0.64
CA VAL A 88 -7.61 6.51 -0.46
C VAL A 88 -8.18 6.26 -1.83
N GLU A 89 -9.00 5.22 -1.96
CA GLU A 89 -9.72 4.92 -3.20
C GLU A 89 -10.64 6.08 -3.58
N ALA A 90 -10.71 6.41 -4.88
CA ALA A 90 -11.44 7.59 -5.36
C ALA A 90 -12.92 7.61 -4.96
N THR A 91 -13.52 6.43 -4.74
CA THR A 91 -14.89 6.25 -4.26
C THR A 91 -15.11 6.83 -2.86
N PHE A 92 -14.07 6.88 -2.03
CA PHE A 92 -14.14 7.40 -0.66
C PHE A 92 -13.72 8.85 -0.53
N HIS A 93 -13.20 9.49 -1.58
CA HIS A 93 -12.70 10.87 -1.51
C HIS A 93 -13.77 11.85 -1.05
N LYS A 94 -15.00 11.76 -1.59
CA LYS A 94 -16.11 12.62 -1.18
C LYS A 94 -16.37 12.54 0.33
N TYR A 95 -16.48 11.32 0.85
CA TYR A 95 -16.75 11.10 2.27
C TYR A 95 -15.61 11.57 3.17
N ILE A 96 -14.36 11.37 2.77
CA ILE A 96 -13.21 11.86 3.53
C ILE A 96 -13.14 13.39 3.54
N VAL A 97 -13.41 14.04 2.41
CA VAL A 97 -13.45 15.51 2.34
C VAL A 97 -14.55 16.07 3.23
N GLU A 98 -15.75 15.48 3.20
CA GLU A 98 -16.86 15.86 4.09
C GLU A 98 -16.48 15.67 5.57
N LEU A 99 -15.93 14.51 5.94
CA LEU A 99 -15.50 14.23 7.30
C LEU A 99 -14.40 15.19 7.79
N LEU A 100 -13.40 15.48 6.95
CA LEU A 100 -12.34 16.42 7.28
C LEU A 100 -12.90 17.84 7.46
N SER A 101 -13.84 18.26 6.62
CA SER A 101 -14.52 19.55 6.75
C SER A 101 -15.31 19.64 8.07
N GLU A 102 -16.02 18.58 8.43
CA GLU A 102 -16.75 18.50 9.71
C GLU A 102 -15.78 18.54 10.90
N ALA A 103 -14.67 17.78 10.83
CA ALA A 103 -13.67 17.74 11.89
C ALA A 103 -13.02 19.12 12.12
N VAL A 104 -12.65 19.83 11.06
CA VAL A 104 -12.10 21.20 11.15
C VAL A 104 -13.13 22.14 11.78
N THR A 105 -14.38 22.11 11.30
CA THR A 105 -15.46 22.94 11.84
C THR A 105 -15.72 22.64 13.32
N PHE A 106 -15.64 21.38 13.72
CA PHE A 106 -15.78 20.97 15.11
C PHE A 106 -14.64 21.50 15.98
N ILE A 107 -13.39 21.37 15.52
CA ILE A 107 -12.21 21.87 16.24
C ILE A 107 -12.31 23.39 16.44
N GLU A 108 -12.65 24.15 15.40
CA GLU A 108 -12.83 25.60 15.50
C GLU A 108 -13.92 25.99 16.50
N LYS A 109 -15.07 25.31 16.48
CA LYS A 109 -16.15 25.55 17.46
C LYS A 109 -15.71 25.22 18.88
N LEU A 110 -15.01 24.10 19.07
CA LEU A 110 -14.51 23.69 20.38
C LEU A 110 -13.51 24.71 20.93
N GLU A 111 -12.59 25.17 20.10
CA GLU A 111 -11.58 26.15 20.51
C GLU A 111 -12.22 27.51 20.87
N ASN A 112 -13.21 27.95 20.10
CA ASN A 112 -14.00 29.15 20.42
C ASN A 112 -14.75 29.02 21.76
N HIS A 113 -15.33 27.84 22.03
CA HIS A 113 -15.97 27.56 23.31
C HIS A 113 -14.97 27.58 24.47
N LEU A 114 -13.80 26.95 24.31
CA LEU A 114 -12.75 26.95 25.32
C LEU A 114 -12.21 28.36 25.60
N GLN A 115 -12.02 29.17 24.56
CA GLN A 115 -11.66 30.58 24.74
C GLN A 115 -12.73 31.35 25.49
N SER A 116 -14.01 31.13 25.17
CA SER A 116 -15.13 31.78 25.86
C SER A 116 -15.14 31.41 27.35
N VAL A 117 -14.96 30.13 27.69
CA VAL A 117 -14.86 29.67 29.08
C VAL A 117 -13.66 30.29 29.80
N ARG A 118 -12.50 30.41 29.13
CA ARG A 118 -11.32 31.07 29.71
C ARG A 118 -11.50 32.57 29.94
N ARG A 119 -12.36 33.24 29.16
CA ARG A 119 -12.69 34.66 29.31
C ARG A 119 -13.71 34.93 30.40
N ILE A 120 -14.44 33.91 30.87
CA ILE A 120 -15.26 34.05 32.08
C ILE A 120 -14.29 34.47 33.19
N PRO A 121 -14.53 35.61 33.85
CA PRO A 121 -13.60 36.10 34.85
C PRO A 121 -13.36 35.00 35.87
N GLN A 122 -12.08 34.71 36.13
CA GLN A 122 -11.74 33.71 37.11
C GLN A 122 -12.33 34.19 38.43
N ILE A 123 -13.33 33.45 38.93
CA ILE A 123 -13.95 33.70 40.23
C ILE A 123 -12.91 34.02 41.33
N PRO A 124 -11.71 33.38 41.35
CA PRO A 124 -10.61 33.77 42.22
C PRO A 124 -10.17 35.25 42.13
N ASP A 125 -10.07 35.83 40.93
CA ASP A 125 -9.61 37.22 40.76
C ASP A 125 -10.65 38.23 41.28
N ILE A 126 -11.94 37.94 41.04
CA ILE A 126 -13.04 38.74 41.59
C ILE A 126 -13.05 38.63 43.12
N MET A 127 -12.87 37.42 43.65
CA MET A 127 -12.87 37.17 45.10
C MET A 127 -11.69 37.88 45.78
N ASN A 128 -10.48 37.82 45.23
CA ASN A 128 -9.31 38.54 45.74
C ASN A 128 -9.51 40.06 45.76
N ASN A 129 -10.14 40.63 44.72
CA ASN A 129 -10.45 42.06 44.68
C ASN A 129 -11.51 42.44 45.72
N MET A 130 -12.51 41.58 45.94
CA MET A 130 -13.51 41.77 47.00
C MET A 130 -12.88 41.70 48.39
N ASP A 131 -12.03 40.71 48.67
CA ASP A 131 -11.32 40.57 49.94
C ASP A 131 -10.46 41.81 50.22
N THR A 132 -9.72 42.29 49.21
CA THR A 132 -8.92 43.52 49.33
C THR A 132 -9.79 44.74 49.63
N THR A 133 -10.98 44.82 49.02
CA THR A 133 -11.92 45.92 49.24
C THR A 133 -12.55 45.84 50.64
N LEU A 134 -12.86 44.62 51.10
CA LEU A 134 -13.37 44.36 52.44
C LEU A 134 -12.35 44.78 53.49
N SER A 135 -11.10 44.34 53.38
CA SER A 135 -10.04 44.74 54.33
C SER A 135 -9.82 46.25 54.38
N LYS A 136 -9.86 46.95 53.23
CA LYS A 136 -9.78 48.42 53.21
C LYS A 136 -10.97 49.07 53.92
N THR A 137 -12.16 48.50 53.76
CA THR A 137 -13.38 49.00 54.41
C THR A 137 -13.33 48.79 55.92
N GLU A 138 -12.82 47.64 56.38
CA GLU A 138 -12.61 47.36 57.80
C GLU A 138 -11.63 48.36 58.44
N VAL A 139 -10.53 48.69 57.76
CA VAL A 139 -9.57 49.70 58.23
C VAL A 139 -10.24 51.07 58.36
N LEU A 140 -10.99 51.51 57.34
CA LEU A 140 -11.72 52.78 57.39
C LEU A 140 -12.77 52.81 58.51
N MET A 141 -13.41 51.66 58.80
CA MET A 141 -14.37 51.55 59.90
C MET A 141 -13.69 51.76 61.26
N ILE A 142 -12.50 51.17 61.46
CA ILE A 142 -11.70 51.36 62.69
C ILE A 142 -11.29 52.83 62.84
N GLU A 143 -10.84 53.46 61.76
CA GLU A 143 -10.47 54.88 61.76
C GLU A 143 -11.68 55.79 62.10
N LEU A 144 -12.86 55.46 61.56
CA LEU A 144 -14.10 56.18 61.84
C LEU A 144 -14.54 56.02 63.31
N GLU A 145 -14.44 54.81 63.87
CA GLU A 145 -14.72 54.57 65.29
C GLU A 145 -13.78 55.38 66.19
N GLU A 146 -12.49 55.43 65.86
CA GLU A 146 -11.52 56.20 66.61
C GLU A 146 -11.79 57.71 66.52
N LEU A 147 -12.08 58.22 65.32
CA LEU A 147 -12.47 59.62 65.13
C LEU A 147 -13.73 59.96 65.95
N THR A 148 -14.72 59.07 65.96
CA THR A 148 -15.96 59.23 66.74
C THR A 148 -15.67 59.31 68.23
N LYS A 149 -14.79 58.45 68.76
CA LYS A 149 -14.34 58.51 70.16
C LYS A 149 -13.65 59.83 70.49
N GLN A 150 -12.81 60.34 69.59
CA GLN A 150 -12.13 61.62 69.77
C GLN A 150 -13.12 62.79 69.82
N ILE A 151 -14.12 62.81 68.94
CA ILE A 151 -15.17 63.84 68.93
C ILE A 151 -15.94 63.84 70.25
N LEU A 152 -16.38 62.65 70.72
CA LEU A 152 -17.11 62.54 71.99
C LEU A 152 -16.30 63.04 73.18
N LYS A 153 -15.01 62.68 73.25
CA LYS A 153 -14.10 63.18 74.28
C LYS A 153 -13.92 64.70 74.22
N TRP A 154 -13.85 65.27 73.02
CA TRP A 154 -13.81 66.71 72.81
C TRP A 154 -15.08 67.41 73.29
N GLU A 155 -16.26 66.83 73.03
CA GLU A 155 -17.54 67.36 73.51
C GLU A 155 -17.64 67.34 75.05
N GLU A 156 -17.18 66.28 75.70
CA GLU A 156 -17.14 66.18 77.17
C GLU A 156 -16.24 67.25 77.77
N LEU A 157 -15.03 67.42 77.22
CA LEU A 157 -14.08 68.46 77.67
C LEU A 157 -14.66 69.87 77.50
N GLN A 158 -15.38 70.14 76.42
CA GLN A 158 -16.07 71.42 76.27
C GLN A 158 -17.17 71.61 77.32
N LYS A 159 -18.01 70.60 77.57
CA LYS A 159 -19.07 70.68 78.59
C LYS A 159 -18.49 70.96 79.98
N GLU A 160 -17.37 70.34 80.34
CA GLU A 160 -16.67 70.61 81.61
C GLU A 160 -16.07 72.02 81.69
N ALA A 161 -15.51 72.52 80.58
CA ALA A 161 -14.93 73.87 80.52
C ALA A 161 -15.98 74.99 80.61
N TYR A 162 -17.19 74.77 80.08
CA TYR A 162 -18.31 75.73 80.13
C TYR A 162 -19.21 75.58 81.36
N SER A 163 -18.99 74.57 82.21
CA SER A 163 -19.73 74.35 83.46
C SER A 163 -18.99 74.85 84.71
N LYS A 164 -17.88 75.58 84.53
CA LYS A 164 -17.15 76.34 85.56
C LYS A 164 -17.42 77.83 85.40
#